data_AF-A0A0G2ED03-F1
#
_entry.id   AF-A0A0G2ED03-F1
#
_cell.length_a   1.000
_cell.length_b   1.000
_cell.length_c   1.000
_cell.angle_alpha   90.00
_cell.angle_beta   90.00
_cell.angle_gamma   90.00
#
_symmetry.space_group_name_H-M   'P 1'
#
loop_
_entity.id
_entity.type
_entity.pdbx_description
1 polymer ?
#
loop_
_entity_poly.entity_id
_entity_poly.type
_entity_poly.pdbx_seq_one_letter_code
_entity_poly.pdbx_strand_id
1 'polypeptide(L)'
;MATPAQGASKDAPTNPRGIPYAPFVDKVEDYATTRADVEPTLKSFQEMISKYQFMQVNTERRAAGLKDKIPDIQKTLDTVRFLKTKKPGSDPIETTFELNDTLYAKAQIPPTDEVYLWLGANVMLAYPIPEAEDLLDNKLKTAQLSLSNCEEDLDFLREQITTLEVATARVYNWDVAQRRKERIEAEEAEGKKSKD
;
A
#
# COMPACT_ATOMS: atom_id res chain seq x y z
N MET A 1 -12.02 -7.52 42.67
CA MET A 1 -11.15 -7.90 41.53
C MET A 1 -10.93 -6.64 40.72
N ALA A 2 -9.83 -5.92 41.01
CA ALA A 2 -9.45 -4.71 40.32
C ALA A 2 -8.05 -4.97 39.75
N THR A 3 -7.94 -5.00 38.43
CA THR A 3 -6.67 -5.16 37.73
C THR A 3 -6.04 -3.77 37.60
N PRO A 4 -4.78 -3.56 38.01
CA PRO A 4 -4.16 -2.25 38.01
C PRO A 4 -3.70 -1.85 36.60
N ALA A 5 -3.68 -0.55 36.36
CA ALA A 5 -3.18 0.09 35.14
C ALA A 5 -1.76 -0.40 34.79
N GLN A 6 -1.63 -1.02 33.62
CA GLN A 6 -0.34 -1.31 33.00
C GLN A 6 0.07 -0.14 32.11
N GLY A 7 1.31 0.31 32.31
CA GLY A 7 1.87 1.52 31.72
C GLY A 7 1.87 1.53 30.20
N ALA A 8 1.68 2.74 29.67
CA ALA A 8 1.83 3.06 28.26
C ALA A 8 3.24 2.68 27.77
N SER A 9 3.33 1.58 27.01
CA SER A 9 4.46 1.32 26.13
C SER A 9 4.46 2.37 25.02
N LYS A 10 5.61 3.02 24.82
CA LYS A 10 5.85 4.15 23.90
C LYS A 10 5.81 3.81 22.40
N ASP A 11 5.42 2.60 22.03
CA ASP A 11 5.34 2.15 20.65
C ASP A 11 3.86 1.88 20.33
N ALA A 12 3.28 2.70 19.44
CA ALA A 12 1.96 2.43 18.91
C ALA A 12 1.96 1.03 18.26
N PRO A 13 0.90 0.23 18.43
CA PRO A 13 0.82 -1.06 17.74
C PRO A 13 1.04 -0.81 16.24
N THR A 14 1.75 -1.73 15.58
CA THR A 14 2.04 -1.67 14.14
C THR A 14 1.43 -2.87 13.44
N ASN A 15 1.06 -2.71 12.17
CA ASN A 15 0.66 -3.84 11.34
C ASN A 15 1.86 -4.81 11.13
N PRO A 16 1.65 -6.02 10.60
CA PRO A 16 2.73 -6.97 10.33
C PRO A 16 3.87 -6.42 9.45
N ARG A 17 3.67 -5.28 8.77
CA ARG A 17 4.62 -4.61 7.87
C ARG A 17 5.26 -3.36 8.50
N GLY A 18 4.99 -3.08 9.78
CA GLY A 18 5.60 -1.98 10.54
C GLY A 18 4.91 -0.63 10.35
N ILE A 19 3.73 -0.58 9.70
CA ILE A 19 2.93 0.65 9.59
C ILE A 19 2.23 0.88 10.94
N PRO A 20 2.44 2.02 11.61
CA PRO A 20 1.76 2.33 12.87
C PRO A 20 0.25 2.36 12.71
N TYR A 21 -0.47 1.98 13.77
CA TYR A 21 -1.90 2.21 13.86
C TYR A 21 -2.19 3.66 14.23
N ALA A 22 -3.28 4.19 13.69
CA ALA A 22 -3.81 5.48 14.10
C ALA A 22 -4.27 5.42 15.57
N PRO A 23 -4.01 6.48 16.37
CA PRO A 23 -4.57 6.56 17.71
C PRO A 23 -6.09 6.61 17.64
N PHE A 24 -6.75 5.66 18.31
CA PHE A 24 -8.19 5.64 18.42
C PHE A 24 -8.65 6.67 19.46
N VAL A 25 -9.43 7.65 19.03
CA VAL A 25 -9.98 8.70 19.90
C VAL A 25 -11.41 8.33 20.30
N ASP A 26 -11.53 7.53 21.37
CA ASP A 26 -12.84 7.16 21.94
C ASP A 26 -13.50 8.33 22.68
N LYS A 27 -12.76 8.97 23.58
CA LYS A 27 -13.19 10.19 24.26
C LYS A 27 -12.26 11.33 23.88
N VAL A 28 -12.84 12.42 23.39
CA VAL A 28 -12.09 13.63 23.03
C VAL A 28 -11.38 14.23 24.25
N GLU A 29 -11.98 14.05 25.44
CA GLU A 29 -11.47 14.49 26.74
C GLU A 29 -10.11 13.86 27.11
N ASP A 30 -9.79 12.67 26.57
CA ASP A 30 -8.52 11.98 26.79
C ASP A 30 -7.36 12.60 25.98
N TYR A 31 -7.68 13.41 24.96
CA TYR A 31 -6.70 14.01 24.04
C TYR A 31 -6.68 15.54 24.09
N ALA A 32 -7.80 16.19 24.43
CA ALA A 32 -7.89 17.62 24.63
C ALA A 32 -8.65 17.91 25.93
N THR A 33 -7.90 18.22 26.99
CA THR A 33 -8.47 18.58 28.29
C THR A 33 -8.74 20.08 28.38
N THR A 34 -7.96 20.89 27.66
CA THR A 34 -8.14 22.34 27.57
C THR A 34 -8.17 22.83 26.11
N ARG A 35 -8.73 24.02 25.89
CA ARG A 35 -8.80 24.64 24.55
C ARG A 35 -7.42 24.84 23.91
N ALA A 36 -6.37 25.01 24.71
CA ALA A 36 -5.00 25.16 24.24
C ALA A 36 -4.45 23.86 23.61
N ASP A 37 -5.02 22.70 23.95
CA ASP A 37 -4.55 21.38 23.48
C ASP A 37 -5.20 20.95 22.15
N VAL A 38 -6.32 21.59 21.77
CA VAL A 38 -7.09 21.27 20.56
C VAL A 38 -6.27 21.50 19.29
N GLU A 39 -5.69 22.69 19.15
CA GLU A 39 -4.98 23.10 17.94
C GLU A 39 -3.69 22.30 17.69
N PRO A 40 -2.84 22.03 18.72
CA PRO A 40 -1.74 21.08 18.62
C PRO A 40 -2.18 19.67 18.23
N THR A 41 -3.28 19.17 18.81
CA THR A 41 -3.81 17.82 18.53
C THR A 41 -4.31 17.70 17.08
N LEU A 42 -5.07 18.68 16.61
CA LEU A 42 -5.53 18.75 15.22
C LEU A 42 -4.36 18.79 14.24
N LYS A 43 -3.32 19.56 14.55
CA LYS A 43 -2.09 19.61 13.74
C LYS A 43 -1.39 18.25 13.70
N SER A 44 -1.27 17.57 14.84
CA SER A 44 -0.68 16.22 14.90
C SER A 44 -1.48 15.20 14.07
N PHE A 45 -2.82 15.29 14.06
CA PHE A 45 -3.65 14.40 13.26
C PHE A 45 -3.50 14.68 11.76
N GLN A 46 -3.45 15.95 11.35
CA GLN A 46 -3.18 16.33 9.97
C GLN A 46 -1.80 15.84 9.48
N GLU A 47 -0.77 15.92 10.33
CA GLU A 47 0.55 15.38 10.02
C GLU A 47 0.53 13.86 9.84
N MET A 48 -0.22 13.13 10.68
CA MET A 48 -0.38 11.68 10.52
C MET A 48 -1.17 11.30 9.26
N ILE A 49 -2.26 12.00 8.96
CA ILE A 49 -3.03 11.80 7.71
C ILE A 49 -2.11 12.00 6.49
N SER A 50 -1.29 13.06 6.50
CA SER A 50 -0.34 13.34 5.41
C SER A 50 0.67 12.20 5.23
N LYS A 51 1.16 11.61 6.33
CA LYS A 51 2.06 10.45 6.28
C LYS A 51 1.36 9.21 5.70
N TYR A 52 0.14 8.91 6.14
CA TYR A 52 -0.60 7.78 5.59
C TYR A 52 -0.93 7.96 4.12
N GLN A 53 -1.34 9.15 3.69
CA GLN A 53 -1.59 9.47 2.27
C GLN A 53 -0.33 9.30 1.43
N PHE A 54 0.83 9.76 1.93
CA PHE A 54 2.11 9.55 1.24
C PHE A 54 2.44 8.06 1.09
N MET A 55 2.25 7.27 2.17
CA MET A 55 2.43 5.82 2.12
C MET A 55 1.45 5.16 1.14
N GLN A 56 0.18 5.59 1.12
CA GLN A 56 -0.84 5.05 0.24
C GLN A 56 -0.48 5.26 -1.23
N VAL A 57 -0.10 6.49 -1.63
CA VAL A 57 0.30 6.79 -3.01
C VAL A 57 1.51 5.97 -3.44
N ASN A 58 2.48 5.76 -2.55
CA ASN A 58 3.65 4.94 -2.85
C ASN A 58 3.30 3.46 -3.02
N THR A 59 2.48 2.91 -2.12
CA THR A 59 2.01 1.52 -2.21
C THR A 59 1.14 1.31 -3.46
N GLU A 60 0.31 2.28 -3.82
CA GLU A 60 -0.52 2.24 -5.03
C GLU A 60 0.32 2.22 -6.30
N ARG A 61 1.35 3.08 -6.39
CA ARG A 61 2.30 3.06 -7.52
C ARG A 61 3.03 1.72 -7.63
N ARG A 62 3.44 1.14 -6.49
CA ARG A 62 4.07 -0.18 -6.47
C ARG A 62 3.12 -1.29 -6.93
N ALA A 63 1.88 -1.27 -6.45
CA ALA A 63 0.84 -2.23 -6.86
C ALA A 63 0.53 -2.13 -8.36
N ALA A 64 0.40 -0.92 -8.90
CA ALA A 64 0.21 -0.70 -10.33
C ALA A 64 1.36 -1.29 -11.16
N GLY A 65 2.61 -0.98 -10.78
CA GLY A 65 3.78 -1.54 -11.47
C GLY A 65 3.90 -3.07 -11.37
N LEU A 66 3.34 -3.69 -10.32
CA LEU A 66 3.24 -5.15 -10.21
C LEU A 66 2.11 -5.71 -11.10
N LYS A 67 0.95 -5.05 -11.15
CA LYS A 67 -0.18 -5.43 -12.02
C LYS A 67 0.19 -5.42 -13.49
N ASP A 68 1.06 -4.49 -13.92
CA ASP A 68 1.55 -4.43 -15.29
C ASP A 68 2.55 -5.56 -15.59
N LYS A 69 3.44 -5.88 -14.63
CA LYS A 69 4.53 -6.86 -14.84
C LYS A 69 4.10 -8.31 -14.72
N ILE A 70 3.13 -8.63 -13.87
CA ILE A 70 2.69 -10.01 -13.63
C ILE A 70 2.24 -10.70 -14.93
N PRO A 71 1.42 -10.08 -15.80
CA PRO A 71 1.05 -10.65 -17.09
C PRO A 71 2.25 -10.94 -18.00
N ASP A 72 3.26 -10.09 -18.00
CA ASP A 72 4.45 -10.27 -18.83
C ASP A 72 5.30 -11.45 -18.34
N ILE A 73 5.47 -11.58 -17.01
CA ILE A 73 6.14 -12.74 -16.40
C ILE A 73 5.38 -14.03 -16.73
N GLN A 74 4.04 -14.00 -16.63
CA GLN A 74 3.18 -15.15 -16.94
C GLN A 74 3.31 -15.57 -18.41
N LYS A 75 3.21 -14.63 -19.37
CA LYS A 75 3.39 -14.92 -20.81
C LYS A 75 4.76 -15.51 -21.11
N THR A 76 5.80 -14.98 -20.46
CA THR A 76 7.18 -15.48 -20.60
C THR A 76 7.28 -16.92 -20.08
N LEU A 77 6.72 -17.20 -18.90
CA LEU A 77 6.66 -18.55 -18.32
C LEU A 77 5.89 -19.53 -19.22
N ASP A 78 4.76 -19.10 -19.77
CA ASP A 78 3.96 -19.92 -20.69
C ASP A 78 4.70 -20.24 -21.98
N THR A 79 5.51 -19.30 -22.47
CA THR A 79 6.38 -19.52 -23.64
C THR A 79 7.49 -20.51 -23.31
N VAL A 80 8.14 -20.41 -22.15
CA VAL A 80 9.16 -21.39 -21.70
C VAL A 80 8.54 -22.79 -21.54
N ARG A 81 7.34 -22.88 -20.95
CA ARG A 81 6.58 -24.13 -20.86
C ARG A 81 6.21 -24.69 -22.23
N PHE A 82 5.82 -23.84 -23.17
CA PHE A 82 5.56 -24.24 -24.55
C PHE A 82 6.82 -24.81 -25.22
N LEU A 83 7.96 -24.13 -25.10
CA LEU A 83 9.25 -24.62 -25.61
C LEU A 83 9.62 -25.98 -25.01
N LYS A 84 9.38 -26.17 -23.70
CA LYS A 84 9.60 -27.45 -23.01
C LYS A 84 8.82 -28.63 -23.61
N THR A 85 7.65 -28.38 -24.21
CA THR A 85 6.86 -29.45 -24.84
C THR A 85 7.45 -29.93 -26.17
N LYS A 86 8.31 -29.13 -26.81
CA LYS A 86 8.92 -29.44 -28.11
C LYS A 86 10.20 -30.25 -27.91
N LYS A 87 10.05 -31.56 -27.97
CA LYS A 87 11.16 -32.53 -27.84
C LYS A 87 12.03 -32.59 -29.12
N PRO A 88 13.25 -33.14 -29.03
CA PRO A 88 14.07 -33.44 -30.20
C PRO A 88 13.28 -34.31 -31.20
N GLY A 89 13.11 -33.82 -32.44
CA GLY A 89 12.29 -34.46 -33.48
C GLY A 89 10.92 -33.83 -33.72
N SER A 90 10.55 -32.77 -32.98
CA SER A 90 9.37 -31.95 -33.27
C SER A 90 9.60 -31.06 -34.50
N ASP A 91 8.52 -30.74 -35.21
CA ASP A 91 8.59 -29.75 -36.29
C ASP A 91 9.05 -28.38 -35.77
N PRO A 92 9.89 -27.64 -36.55
CA PRO A 92 10.30 -26.29 -36.21
C PRO A 92 9.10 -25.37 -35.97
N ILE A 93 9.22 -24.47 -34.99
CA ILE A 93 8.18 -23.48 -34.71
C ILE A 93 8.31 -22.36 -35.75
N GLU A 94 7.33 -22.22 -36.64
CA GLU A 94 7.23 -21.05 -37.50
C GLU A 94 6.63 -19.88 -36.70
N THR A 95 7.37 -18.78 -36.61
CA THR A 95 6.94 -17.57 -35.91
C THR A 95 7.37 -16.32 -36.66
N THR A 96 6.74 -15.19 -36.37
CA THR A 96 7.16 -13.87 -36.85
C THR A 96 7.91 -13.15 -35.74
N PHE A 97 9.21 -12.98 -35.92
CA PHE A 97 10.09 -12.27 -34.98
C PHE A 97 10.07 -10.77 -35.28
N GLU A 98 9.91 -9.95 -34.24
CA GLU A 98 9.94 -8.49 -34.32
C GLU A 98 11.39 -7.98 -34.38
N LEU A 99 11.76 -7.35 -35.48
CA LEU A 99 13.08 -6.72 -35.67
C LEU A 99 13.05 -5.23 -35.26
N ASN A 100 11.90 -4.59 -35.42
CA ASN A 100 11.59 -3.20 -35.06
C ASN A 100 10.06 -3.07 -34.91
N ASP A 101 9.55 -1.98 -34.31
CA ASP A 101 8.15 -1.77 -33.92
C ASP A 101 7.12 -2.01 -35.05
N THR A 102 7.56 -1.96 -36.32
CA THR A 102 6.73 -2.21 -37.52
C THR A 102 7.35 -3.19 -38.52
N LEU A 103 8.48 -3.83 -38.17
CA LEU A 103 9.22 -4.73 -39.04
C LEU A 103 9.30 -6.12 -38.42
N TYR A 104 8.68 -7.09 -39.08
CA TYR A 104 8.66 -8.49 -38.66
C TYR A 104 9.31 -9.37 -39.72
N ALA A 105 10.05 -10.38 -39.28
CA ALA A 105 10.63 -11.41 -40.14
C ALA A 105 10.06 -12.78 -39.79
N LYS A 106 9.77 -13.60 -40.80
CA LYS A 106 9.42 -15.00 -40.59
C LYS A 106 10.67 -15.77 -40.18
N ALA A 107 10.57 -16.55 -39.10
CA ALA A 107 11.64 -17.36 -38.56
C ALA A 107 11.13 -18.78 -38.27
N GLN A 108 12.01 -19.76 -38.44
CA GLN A 108 11.78 -21.14 -38.00
C GLN A 108 12.73 -21.44 -36.85
N ILE A 109 12.16 -21.73 -35.68
CA ILE A 109 12.92 -22.02 -34.47
C ILE A 109 13.01 -23.55 -34.32
N PRO A 110 14.22 -24.14 -34.43
CA PRO A 110 14.41 -25.56 -34.16
C PRO A 110 14.21 -25.86 -32.67
N PRO A 111 13.97 -27.11 -32.26
CA PRO A 111 13.96 -27.48 -30.86
C PRO A 111 15.27 -27.07 -30.15
N THR A 112 15.17 -26.33 -29.05
CA THR A 112 16.31 -25.88 -28.24
C THR A 112 16.17 -26.34 -26.80
N ASP A 113 17.30 -26.45 -26.10
CA ASP A 113 17.35 -26.89 -24.70
C ASP A 113 17.58 -25.72 -23.71
N GLU A 114 17.95 -24.54 -24.22
CA GLU A 114 18.24 -23.34 -23.44
C GLU A 114 17.48 -22.10 -23.96
N VAL A 115 17.28 -21.14 -23.05
CA VAL A 115 16.67 -19.83 -23.31
C VAL A 115 17.51 -18.72 -22.69
N TYR A 116 17.49 -17.54 -23.31
CA TYR A 116 18.24 -16.38 -22.83
C TYR A 116 17.29 -15.45 -22.07
N LEU A 117 17.59 -15.19 -20.80
CA LEU A 117 16.78 -14.34 -19.94
C LEU A 117 17.52 -13.05 -19.57
N TRP A 118 16.82 -11.92 -19.67
CA TRP A 118 17.33 -10.62 -19.23
C TRP A 118 17.11 -10.43 -17.73
N LEU A 119 18.19 -10.30 -16.97
CA LEU A 119 18.13 -10.17 -15.50
C LEU A 119 18.13 -8.71 -15.03
N GLY A 120 18.36 -7.77 -15.95
CA GLY A 120 18.54 -6.35 -15.65
C GLY A 120 20.03 -5.96 -15.64
N ALA A 121 20.31 -4.68 -15.39
CA ALA A 121 21.66 -4.13 -15.33
C ALA A 121 22.56 -4.48 -16.54
N ASN A 122 21.99 -4.56 -17.73
CA ASN A 122 22.68 -4.97 -18.97
C ASN A 122 23.23 -6.41 -18.95
N VAL A 123 22.63 -7.29 -18.14
CA VAL A 123 23.04 -8.69 -18.03
C VAL A 123 21.95 -9.62 -18.58
N MET A 124 22.38 -10.48 -19.52
CA MET A 124 21.60 -11.58 -20.07
C MET A 124 22.35 -12.89 -19.82
N LEU A 125 21.65 -13.93 -19.36
CA LEU A 125 22.24 -15.26 -19.14
C LEU A 125 21.43 -16.33 -19.85
N ALA A 126 22.12 -17.35 -20.35
CA ALA A 126 21.51 -18.57 -20.86
C ALA A 126 21.13 -19.47 -19.68
N TYR A 127 19.91 -20.00 -19.73
CA TYR A 127 19.39 -20.96 -18.76
C TYR A 127 18.83 -22.17 -19.50
N PRO A 128 19.11 -23.40 -19.02
CA PRO A 128 18.35 -24.57 -19.44
C PRO A 128 16.86 -24.35 -19.21
N ILE A 129 16.01 -24.84 -20.12
CA ILE A 129 14.55 -24.67 -20.04
C ILE A 129 13.96 -25.03 -18.65
N PRO A 130 14.36 -26.14 -17.99
CA PRO A 130 13.85 -26.46 -16.65
C PRO A 130 14.20 -25.40 -15.59
N GLU A 131 15.44 -24.90 -15.59
CA GLU A 131 15.88 -23.88 -14.64
C GLU A 131 15.21 -22.53 -14.91
N ALA A 132 15.01 -22.19 -16.18
CA ALA A 132 14.27 -21.00 -16.59
C ALA A 132 12.81 -21.04 -16.11
N GLU A 133 12.16 -22.20 -16.21
CA GLU A 133 10.80 -22.40 -15.71
C GLU A 133 10.74 -22.18 -14.19
N ASP A 134 11.62 -22.82 -13.42
CA ASP A 134 11.66 -22.69 -11.97
C ASP A 134 11.98 -21.25 -11.53
N LEU A 135 12.89 -20.57 -12.23
CA LEU A 135 13.23 -19.17 -11.97
C LEU A 135 12.01 -18.25 -12.19
N LEU A 136 11.33 -18.41 -13.33
CA LEU A 136 10.16 -17.59 -13.68
C LEU A 136 8.97 -17.88 -12.78
N ASP A 137 8.73 -19.14 -12.41
CA ASP A 137 7.67 -19.55 -11.49
C ASP A 137 7.89 -18.96 -10.09
N ASN A 138 9.12 -19.01 -9.57
CA ASN A 138 9.48 -18.37 -8.30
C ASN A 138 9.33 -16.84 -8.36
N LYS A 139 9.72 -16.21 -9.47
CA LYS A 139 9.53 -14.76 -9.66
C LYS A 139 8.06 -14.39 -9.73
N LEU A 140 7.24 -15.18 -10.42
CA LEU A 140 5.80 -14.98 -10.51
C LEU A 140 5.14 -15.06 -9.13
N LYS A 141 5.44 -16.11 -8.35
CA LYS A 141 4.93 -16.29 -6.98
C LYS A 141 5.32 -15.12 -6.08
N THR A 142 6.58 -14.68 -6.16
CA THR A 142 7.08 -13.54 -5.38
C THR A 142 6.38 -12.24 -5.77
N ALA A 143 6.15 -12.01 -7.06
CA ALA A 143 5.44 -10.83 -7.55
C ALA A 143 3.96 -10.84 -7.12
N GLN A 144 3.28 -11.98 -7.22
CA GLN A 144 1.90 -12.16 -6.76
C GLN A 144 1.77 -11.95 -5.25
N LEU A 145 2.67 -12.53 -4.45
CA LEU A 145 2.71 -12.31 -3.01
C LEU A 145 2.96 -10.83 -2.68
N SER A 146 3.91 -10.19 -3.38
CA SER A 146 4.16 -8.77 -3.20
C SER A 146 2.96 -7.92 -3.57
N LEU A 147 2.15 -8.33 -4.55
CA LEU A 147 0.93 -7.61 -4.94
C LEU A 147 -0.14 -7.75 -3.84
N SER A 148 -0.39 -8.98 -3.36
CA SER A 148 -1.33 -9.24 -2.24
C SER A 148 -0.99 -8.39 -1.02
N ASN A 149 0.28 -8.38 -0.62
CA ASN A 149 0.75 -7.56 0.50
C ASN A 149 0.49 -6.06 0.26
N CYS A 150 0.68 -5.56 -0.96
CA CYS A 150 0.40 -4.16 -1.28
C CYS A 150 -1.10 -3.86 -1.21
N GLU A 151 -1.97 -4.78 -1.63
CA GLU A 151 -3.42 -4.61 -1.57
C GLU A 151 -3.91 -4.60 -0.11
N GLU A 152 -3.42 -5.51 0.73
CA GLU A 152 -3.67 -5.51 2.17
C GLU A 152 -3.20 -4.22 2.86
N ASP A 153 -1.98 -3.75 2.53
CA ASP A 153 -1.46 -2.50 3.07
C ASP A 153 -2.27 -1.28 2.60
N LEU A 154 -2.80 -1.28 1.37
CA LEU A 154 -3.65 -0.21 0.86
C LEU A 154 -4.98 -0.14 1.63
N ASP A 155 -5.60 -1.29 1.89
CA ASP A 155 -6.84 -1.35 2.66
C ASP A 155 -6.60 -0.91 4.10
N PHE A 156 -5.51 -1.36 4.73
CA PHE A 156 -5.09 -0.88 6.04
C PHE A 156 -4.93 0.65 6.08
N LEU A 157 -4.21 1.22 5.10
CA LEU A 157 -3.97 2.66 5.03
C LEU A 157 -5.28 3.46 4.85
N ARG A 158 -6.23 2.95 4.06
CA ARG A 158 -7.57 3.57 3.89
C ARG A 158 -8.35 3.58 5.21
N GLU A 159 -8.32 2.48 5.95
CA GLU A 159 -8.95 2.38 7.27
C GLU A 159 -8.32 3.35 8.28
N GLN A 160 -6.99 3.47 8.29
CA GLN A 160 -6.28 4.38 9.20
C GLN A 160 -6.57 5.85 8.88
N ILE A 161 -6.60 6.22 7.60
CA ILE A 161 -6.97 7.58 7.17
C ILE A 161 -8.40 7.89 7.62
N THR A 162 -9.35 7.00 7.34
CA THR A 162 -10.77 7.18 7.73
C THR A 162 -10.91 7.33 9.25
N THR A 163 -10.18 6.52 10.03
CA THR A 163 -10.18 6.58 11.50
C THR A 163 -9.68 7.93 12.01
N LEU A 164 -8.58 8.44 11.44
CA LEU A 164 -8.05 9.77 11.81
C LEU A 164 -8.95 10.92 11.35
N GLU A 165 -9.61 10.81 10.20
CA GLU A 165 -10.56 11.82 9.73
C GLU A 165 -11.76 11.92 10.69
N VAL A 166 -12.30 10.77 11.12
CA VAL A 166 -13.37 10.73 12.12
C VAL A 166 -12.89 11.30 13.45
N ALA A 167 -11.69 10.95 13.91
CA ALA A 167 -11.10 11.50 15.13
C ALA A 167 -10.92 13.03 15.05
N THR A 168 -10.45 13.54 13.91
CA THR A 168 -10.30 14.97 13.64
C THR A 168 -11.65 15.69 13.69
N ALA A 169 -12.70 15.09 13.09
CA ALA A 169 -14.05 15.63 13.15
C ALA A 169 -14.62 15.64 14.58
N ARG A 170 -14.36 14.60 15.39
CA ARG A 170 -14.77 14.56 16.82
C ARG A 170 -14.12 15.70 17.62
N VAL A 171 -12.81 15.92 17.45
CA VAL A 171 -12.09 17.00 18.13
C VAL A 171 -12.62 18.37 17.69
N TYR A 172 -12.86 18.56 16.39
CA TYR A 172 -13.43 19.81 15.87
C TYR A 172 -14.83 20.09 16.42
N ASN A 173 -15.70 19.06 16.43
CA ASN A 173 -17.06 19.18 16.96
C ASN A 173 -17.06 19.52 18.46
N TRP A 174 -16.13 18.95 19.22
CA TRP A 174 -15.96 19.26 20.64
C TRP A 174 -15.52 20.72 20.85
N ASP A 175 -14.53 21.22 20.09
CA ASP A 175 -14.08 22.62 20.16
C ASP A 175 -15.24 23.59 19.85
N VAL A 176 -16.03 23.32 18.81
CA VAL A 176 -17.21 24.13 18.49
C VAL A 176 -18.25 24.10 19.61
N ALA A 177 -18.48 22.94 20.23
CA ALA A 177 -19.41 22.82 21.35
C ALA A 177 -18.93 23.61 22.58
N GLN A 178 -17.63 23.55 22.91
CA GLN A 178 -17.05 24.34 23.99
C GLN A 178 -17.15 25.84 23.72
N ARG A 179 -16.82 26.30 22.51
CA ARG A 179 -16.96 27.73 22.14
C ARG A 179 -18.40 28.23 22.23
N ARG A 180 -19.38 27.41 21.84
CA ARG A 180 -20.80 27.76 21.98
C ARG A 180 -21.21 27.88 23.44
N LYS A 181 -20.73 26.97 24.30
CA LYS A 181 -20.99 26.99 25.74
C LYS A 181 -20.37 28.23 26.40
N GLU A 182 -19.11 28.52 26.13
CA GLU A 182 -18.42 29.73 26.62
C GLU A 182 -19.16 31.02 26.22
N ARG A 183 -19.67 31.08 24.98
CA ARG A 183 -20.43 32.25 24.50
C ARG A 183 -21.77 32.42 25.22
N ILE A 184 -22.51 31.34 25.43
CA ILE A 184 -23.80 31.37 26.15
C ILE A 184 -23.57 31.79 27.62
N GLU A 185 -22.56 31.25 28.27
CA GLU A 185 -22.20 31.61 29.65
C GLU A 185 -21.80 33.09 29.77
N ALA A 186 -21.09 33.64 28.77
CA ALA A 186 -20.77 35.07 28.71
C ALA A 186 -22.01 35.95 28.52
N GLU A 187 -22.92 35.58 27.62
CA GLU A 187 -24.19 36.31 27.38
C GLU A 187 -25.10 36.30 28.62
N GLU A 188 -25.17 35.19 29.36
CA GLU A 188 -25.93 35.08 30.61
C GLU A 188 -25.31 35.91 31.76
N ALA A 189 -23.98 36.00 31.81
CA ALA A 189 -23.26 36.82 32.79
C ALA A 189 -23.45 38.32 32.54
N GLU A 190 -23.48 38.76 31.28
CA GLU A 190 -23.76 40.15 30.90
C GLU A 190 -25.22 40.53 31.16
N GLY A 191 -26.17 39.64 30.85
CA GLY A 191 -27.59 39.86 31.11
C GLY A 191 -27.91 40.02 32.61
N LYS A 192 -27.20 39.31 33.49
CA LYS A 192 -27.32 39.48 34.95
C LYS A 192 -26.73 40.80 35.45
N LYS A 193 -25.59 41.24 34.93
CA LYS A 193 -24.97 42.53 35.29
C LYS A 193 -25.79 43.76 34.87
N SER A 194 -26.65 43.63 33.85
CA SER A 194 -27.53 44.72 33.40
C SER A 194 -28.84 44.85 34.20
N LYS A 195 -29.12 43.92 35.12
CA LYS A 195 -30.35 43.86 35.92
C LYS A 195 -30.18 44.25 37.40
N ASP A 196 -28.94 44.43 37.86
CA ASP A 196 -28.57 45.02 39.15
C ASP A 196 -28.16 46.49 38.96
#